data_AF-A0A383CX55-F1
#
_entry.id   AF-A0A383CX55-F1
#
_cell.length_a   1.000
_cell.length_b   1.000
_cell.length_c   1.000
_cell.angle_alpha   90.00
_cell.angle_beta   90.00
_cell.angle_gamma   90.00
#
_symmetry.space_group_name_H-M   'P 1'
#
loop_
_entity.id
_entity.type
_entity.pdbx_description
1 polymer ?
#
loop_
_entity_poly.entity_id
_entity_poly.type
_entity_poly.pdbx_seq_one_letter_code
_entity_poly.pdbx_strand_id
1 'polypeptide(L)' 'MRCQTPDLFAPVTGAYITILPLVANHASADQPVLAYLGPAGTFTEQALQSQTDLLDYTLTPTTSIPEVLRM' A
#
# COMPACT_ATOMS: atom_id res chain seq x y z
N MET A 1 -41.44 41.19 1.65
CA MET A 1 -39.97 41.21 1.52
C MET A 1 -39.53 39.83 1.06
N ARG A 2 -38.93 39.75 -0.13
CA ARG A 2 -38.46 38.52 -0.76
C ARG A 2 -37.03 38.29 -0.28
N CYS A 3 -36.72 37.15 0.30
CA CYS A 3 -35.34 36.70 0.47
C CYS A 3 -35.07 35.60 -0.57
N GLN A 4 -34.07 35.89 -1.39
CA GLN A 4 -33.62 35.20 -2.59
C GLN A 4 -32.55 34.16 -2.21
N THR A 5 -32.48 33.05 -2.94
CA THR A 5 -31.55 31.91 -2.84
C THR A 5 -30.08 32.29 -3.17
N PRO A 6 -29.12 31.43 -2.81
CA PRO A 6 -28.58 30.46 -3.79
C PRO A 6 -28.52 29.04 -3.18
N ASP A 7 -29.13 28.03 -3.79
CA ASP A 7 -28.63 27.26 -4.94
C ASP A 7 -27.30 26.55 -4.70
N LEU A 8 -27.37 25.21 -4.78
CA LEU A 8 -26.31 24.28 -5.13
C LEU A 8 -25.34 23.79 -4.03
N PHE A 9 -25.88 23.01 -3.09
CA PHE A 9 -25.16 21.79 -2.68
C PHE A 9 -25.51 20.67 -3.66
N ALA A 10 -24.94 20.74 -4.88
CA ALA A 10 -24.82 19.54 -5.68
C ALA A 10 -23.72 18.67 -5.04
N PRO A 11 -23.99 17.41 -4.63
CA PRO A 11 -22.90 16.50 -4.39
C PRO A 11 -22.19 16.35 -5.74
N VAL A 12 -20.94 16.81 -5.81
CA VAL A 12 -20.06 16.47 -6.93
C VAL A 12 -20.11 14.95 -7.05
N THR A 13 -20.70 14.46 -8.14
CA THR A 13 -20.70 13.04 -8.45
C THR A 13 -19.28 12.71 -8.88
N GLY A 14 -18.40 12.60 -7.89
CA GLY A 14 -17.04 12.14 -8.08
C GLY A 14 -17.13 10.74 -8.64
N ALA A 15 -16.75 10.59 -9.90
CA ALA A 15 -16.55 9.29 -10.50
C ALA A 15 -15.52 8.56 -9.66
N TYR A 16 -15.95 7.58 -8.87
CA TYR A 16 -15.05 6.66 -8.21
C TYR A 16 -14.41 5.83 -9.32
N ILE A 17 -13.22 6.24 -9.76
CA ILE A 17 -12.35 5.39 -10.56
C ILE A 17 -11.97 4.20 -9.69
N THR A 18 -12.67 3.09 -9.88
CA THR A 18 -12.23 1.79 -9.37
C THR A 18 -10.91 1.46 -10.06
N ILE A 19 -9.80 1.74 -9.38
CA ILE A 19 -8.49 1.27 -9.79
C ILE A 19 -8.48 -0.23 -9.48
N LEU A 20 -8.80 -1.05 -10.49
CA LEU A 20 -8.50 -2.47 -10.44
C LEU A 20 -6.97 -2.58 -10.39
N PRO A 21 -6.38 -3.33 -9.44
CA PRO A 21 -4.97 -3.63 -9.54
C PRO A 21 -4.80 -4.48 -10.81
N LEU A 22 -4.15 -3.88 -11.81
CA LEU A 22 -3.64 -4.60 -12.97
C LEU A 22 -2.66 -5.64 -12.41
N VAL A 23 -3.10 -6.89 -12.27
CA VAL A 23 -2.20 -7.97 -11.89
C VAL A 23 -1.26 -8.19 -13.08
N ALA A 24 -0.11 -7.54 -13.03
CA ALA A 24 0.98 -7.79 -13.95
C ALA A 24 1.48 -9.19 -13.63
N ASN A 25 1.05 -10.17 -14.42
CA ASN A 25 1.63 -11.51 -14.40
C ASN A 25 3.06 -11.41 -14.94
N HIS A 26 4.01 -11.04 -14.08
CA HIS A 26 5.42 -11.10 -14.40
C HIS A 26 5.97 -12.45 -13.94
N ALA A 27 6.51 -13.14 -14.93
CA ALA A 27 7.12 -14.45 -14.87
C ALA A 27 8.02 -14.63 -13.65
N SER A 28 8.08 -15.88 -13.18
CA SER A 28 8.92 -16.42 -12.12
C SER A 28 10.41 -16.07 -12.29
N ALA A 29 10.78 -14.83 -12.00
CA ALA A 29 12.08 -14.47 -11.52
C ALA A 29 12.02 -14.62 -10.00
N ASP A 30 13.07 -15.21 -9.42
CA ASP A 30 13.28 -15.30 -7.97
C ASP A 30 12.86 -13.97 -7.31
N GLN A 31 11.72 -13.94 -6.62
CA GLN A 31 11.22 -12.69 -6.05
C GLN A 31 12.22 -12.26 -4.98
N PRO A 32 12.78 -11.05 -5.07
CA PRO A 32 13.81 -10.63 -4.13
C PRO A 32 13.24 -10.65 -2.71
N VAL A 33 14.00 -11.24 -1.79
CA VAL A 33 13.58 -11.40 -0.40
C VAL A 33 13.95 -10.13 0.37
N LEU A 34 12.99 -9.60 1.14
CA LEU A 34 13.23 -8.46 2.02
C LEU A 34 13.01 -8.87 3.47
N ALA A 35 14.09 -8.86 4.23
CA ALA A 35 14.06 -9.10 5.66
C ALA A 35 13.52 -7.87 6.40
N TYR A 36 12.69 -8.08 7.42
CA TYR A 36 12.21 -6.99 8.26
C TYR A 36 12.15 -7.37 9.73
N LEU A 37 12.18 -6.36 10.60
CA LEU A 37 12.03 -6.56 12.03
C LEU A 37 10.58 -6.93 12.34
N GLY A 38 10.38 -8.22 12.63
CA GLY A 38 9.10 -8.80 13.01
C GLY A 38 8.80 -8.67 14.51
N PRO A 39 7.73 -9.32 15.01
CA PRO A 39 6.89 -10.33 14.34
C PRO A 39 5.99 -9.77 13.22
N ALA A 40 5.28 -10.67 12.51
CA ALA A 40 4.28 -10.29 11.51
C ALA A 40 3.15 -9.43 12.12
N GLY A 41 2.57 -8.54 11.33
CA GLY A 41 1.54 -7.60 11.79
C GLY A 41 2.06 -6.40 12.59
N THR A 42 3.36 -6.11 12.53
CA THR A 42 3.95 -4.91 13.15
C THR A 42 3.88 -3.68 12.26
N PHE A 43 4.10 -2.49 12.84
CA PHE A 43 4.22 -1.25 12.07
C PHE A 43 5.29 -1.31 10.99
N THR A 44 6.37 -2.09 11.20
CA THR A 44 7.41 -2.33 10.20
C THR A 44 6.85 -2.99 8.94
N GLU A 45 6.03 -4.01 9.11
CA GLU A 45 5.39 -4.71 8.00
C GLU A 45 4.45 -3.78 7.21
N GLN A 46 3.65 -2.98 7.92
CA GLN A 46 2.74 -2.01 7.31
C GLN A 46 3.49 -0.89 6.60
N ALA A 47 4.62 -0.44 7.14
CA ALA A 47 5.48 0.54 6.48
C ALA A 47 6.04 -0.03 5.16
N LEU A 48 6.47 -1.29 5.13
CA LEU A 48 6.97 -1.94 3.92
C LEU A 48 5.86 -2.16 2.88
N GLN A 49 4.66 -2.57 3.32
CA GLN A 49 3.49 -2.73 2.44
C GLN A 49 2.96 -1.41 1.90
N SER A 50 3.22 -0.29 2.58
CA SER A 50 2.83 1.03 2.09
C SER A 50 3.65 1.51 0.89
N GLN A 51 4.81 0.90 0.65
CA GLN A 51 5.73 1.27 -0.41
C GLN A 51 5.50 0.40 -1.65
N THR A 52 5.07 1.03 -2.74
CA THR A 52 4.72 0.31 -3.99
C THR A 52 5.91 -0.44 -4.59
N ASP A 53 7.12 0.10 -4.44
CA ASP A 53 8.38 -0.53 -4.91
C ASP A 53 8.74 -1.84 -4.18
N LEU A 54 8.16 -2.08 -2.99
CA LEU A 54 8.47 -3.24 -2.15
C LEU A 54 7.39 -4.32 -2.22
N LEU A 55 6.29 -4.09 -2.94
CA LEU A 55 5.18 -5.05 -3.06
C LEU A 55 5.58 -6.31 -3.84
N ASP A 56 6.57 -6.20 -4.72
CA ASP A 56 7.10 -7.33 -5.49
C ASP A 56 8.12 -8.17 -4.70
N TYR A 57 8.46 -7.78 -3.47
CA TYR A 57 9.42 -8.48 -2.60
C TYR A 57 8.71 -9.49 -1.68
N THR A 58 9.38 -10.60 -1.40
CA THR A 58 8.93 -11.55 -0.37
C THR A 58 9.38 -11.08 1.00
N LEU A 59 8.43 -10.60 1.82
CA LEU A 59 8.71 -10.11 3.17
C LEU A 59 8.99 -11.29 4.14
N THR A 60 10.17 -11.28 4.77
CA THR A 60 10.57 -12.28 5.76
C THR A 60 10.77 -11.65 7.14
N PRO A 61 9.96 -12.02 8.15
CA PRO A 61 10.13 -11.50 9.51
C PRO A 61 11.38 -12.09 10.17
N THR A 62 12.16 -11.23 10.83
CA THR A 62 13.32 -11.60 11.65
C THR A 62 13.20 -11.02 13.06
N THR A 63 13.87 -11.65 14.01
CA THR A 63 13.77 -11.32 15.45
C THR A 63 14.77 -10.25 15.91
N SER A 64 15.64 -9.76 15.02
CA SER A 64 16.74 -8.87 15.38
C SER A 64 17.23 -8.06 14.17
N ILE A 65 17.46 -6.75 14.39
CA ILE A 65 18.05 -5.85 13.39
C ILE A 65 19.36 -6.38 12.76
N PRO A 66 20.33 -6.94 13.51
CA PRO A 66 21.55 -7.47 12.89
C PRO A 66 21.33 -8.69 11.98
N GLU A 67 20.19 -9.38 12.05
CA GLU A 67 19.81 -10.40 11.06
C GLU A 67 19.28 -9.74 9.78
N VAL A 68 18.44 -8.71 9.91
CA VAL A 68 17.92 -7.92 8.78
C VAL A 68 19.05 -7.39 7.89
N LEU A 69 20.12 -6.86 8.51
CA LEU A 69 21.23 -6.24 7.77
C LEU A 69 22.23 -7.24 7.16
N ARG A 70 22.12 -8.54 7.47
CA ARG A 70 23.02 -9.59 6.96
C ARG A 70 22.47 -10.33 5.73
N MET A 71 21.19 -10.17 5.44
CA MET A 71 20.50 -10.80 4.32
C MET A 71 20.78 -10.11 2.99
#